data_AF-A0AAV4JU78-F1
#
_entry.id   AF-A0AAV4JU78-F1
#
_cell.length_a   1.000
_cell.length_b   1.000
_cell.length_c   1.000
_cell.angle_alpha   90.00
_cell.angle_beta   90.00
_cell.angle_gamma   90.00
#
_symmetry.space_group_name_H-M   'P 1'
#
loop_
_entity.id
_entity.type
_entity.pdbx_description
1 polymer ?
#
loop_
_entity_poly.entity_id
_entity_poly.type
_entity_poly.pdbx_seq_one_letter_code
_entity_poly.pdbx_strand_id
1 'polypeptide(L)'
;MAPPFYTVRDTAQCKTLIRLAGLEGQGNGLKKLTAALLEDCQYEDLRARFLHSGRGRPKSLPQCRVNNKLLVQLAYLKEEGCRPLSIVDKWLGEIVDELPAIREAAAATQLQNLVQSVMKRFLKLPEEARSQFLMQDVDLDFISETLSNLGITKKTFMFPPTEKHALAIPMRAVIDLEFYRKKQSLPKKTLLLWLCQLGGFDSTKISYAVDTAIKTYMTKQRKSHRDMSGLSDFLDSRFEVKNSKLDIPVPASPAPAAECSHSTPRITETTVIKTKNCDNCSKTKDENASLLEVVKSVQLEKKQLQCRLDDCEKENVRLREVESSMTERLNVVNNEKKELSKMKRKLKSCSSKCKDLEMELSKVYNNVTDLQLKVLNLKKKRKILGKELNDVKKENCSLLNVQESKCDIDVCLKRDKNAYTDDVRKTVLLLQAEAGVAASNVGKVMDIVSTNIFHFKFQESLPSTQTALNICDEGFVLSNIQSTEAVLCSSNVTLHSDGTSRDQKKIVGHQLTVDSGENYFLGFQPVASEDSDTLVEVTVDVLKTMAESYIDIANVTPDTLLKELFSKLTRL
;
A
#
# COMPACT_ATOMS: atom_id res chain seq x y z
N MET A 1 -6.81 -40.21 25.38
CA MET A 1 -6.27 -39.22 26.33
C MET A 1 -5.91 -37.96 25.56
N ALA A 2 -6.74 -36.92 25.68
CA ALA A 2 -6.51 -35.61 25.06
C ALA A 2 -5.85 -34.67 26.08
N PRO A 3 -4.95 -33.75 25.68
CA PRO A 3 -4.35 -32.78 26.58
C PRO A 3 -5.36 -31.68 26.97
N PRO A 4 -5.23 -31.05 28.15
CA PRO A 4 -6.24 -30.13 28.66
C PRO A 4 -6.18 -28.79 27.91
N PHE A 5 -7.36 -28.32 27.49
CA PHE A 5 -7.58 -26.93 27.11
C PHE A 5 -7.43 -26.04 28.35
N TYR A 6 -6.51 -25.07 28.29
CA TYR A 6 -6.45 -23.99 29.27
C TYR A 6 -7.55 -22.97 28.94
N THR A 7 -8.63 -22.99 29.70
CA THR A 7 -9.64 -21.92 29.71
C THR A 7 -9.19 -20.77 30.63
N VAL A 8 -9.24 -19.56 30.05
CA VAL A 8 -9.22 -18.20 30.62
C VAL A 8 -9.29 -18.11 32.16
N ARG A 9 -8.28 -17.45 32.77
CA ARG A 9 -8.34 -16.97 34.16
C ARG A 9 -8.27 -15.44 34.24
N ASP A 10 -9.42 -14.90 34.63
CA ASP A 10 -9.65 -13.87 35.65
C ASP A 10 -9.32 -12.38 35.39
N THR A 11 -10.40 -11.61 35.20
CA THR A 11 -10.48 -10.13 35.18
C THR A 11 -9.92 -9.49 36.46
N ALA A 12 -9.80 -10.24 37.56
CA ALA A 12 -9.21 -9.76 38.81
C ALA A 12 -7.68 -9.50 38.69
N GLN A 13 -6.95 -10.26 37.89
CA GLN A 13 -5.50 -10.06 37.70
C GLN A 13 -5.18 -8.80 36.87
N CYS A 14 -6.04 -8.45 35.91
CA CYS A 14 -5.93 -7.20 35.16
C CYS A 14 -6.04 -5.98 36.08
N LYS A 15 -6.98 -5.98 37.03
CA LYS A 15 -7.13 -4.87 38.00
C LYS A 15 -5.92 -4.75 38.93
N THR A 16 -5.32 -5.87 39.33
CA THR A 16 -4.11 -5.88 40.19
C THR A 16 -2.86 -5.39 39.44
N LEU A 17 -2.71 -5.74 38.15
CA LEU A 17 -1.62 -5.23 37.31
C LEU A 17 -1.75 -3.73 37.02
N ILE A 18 -2.98 -3.22 36.85
CA ILE A 18 -3.26 -1.78 36.67
C ILE A 18 -2.90 -1.00 37.95
N ARG A 19 -3.17 -1.56 39.14
CA ARG A 19 -2.86 -0.94 40.43
C ARG A 19 -1.36 -0.95 40.76
N LEU A 20 -0.62 -1.99 40.35
CA LEU A 20 0.83 -2.10 40.55
C LEU A 20 1.64 -1.24 39.57
N ALA A 21 1.04 -0.80 38.45
CA ALA A 21 1.76 -0.07 37.40
C ALA A 21 1.85 1.45 37.62
N GLY A 22 1.25 2.03 38.67
CA GLY A 22 1.41 3.45 39.04
C GLY A 22 1.16 4.44 37.89
N LEU A 23 0.03 4.28 37.18
CA LEU A 23 -0.26 4.99 35.93
C LEU A 23 -1.14 6.23 36.10
N GLU A 24 -0.70 7.18 36.92
CA GLU A 24 -1.16 8.57 36.81
C GLU A 24 0.00 9.43 36.28
N GLY A 25 -0.11 9.89 35.03
CA GLY A 25 0.65 11.06 34.57
C GLY A 25 1.73 10.90 33.49
N GLN A 26 2.05 9.70 32.98
CA GLN A 26 3.06 9.55 31.92
C GLN A 26 2.50 8.88 30.65
N GLY A 27 2.82 9.41 29.47
CA GLY A 27 2.37 8.93 28.16
C GLY A 27 2.69 7.46 27.82
N ASN A 28 3.43 6.77 28.68
CA ASN A 28 3.65 5.32 28.65
C ASN A 28 2.49 4.49 29.23
N GLY A 29 1.55 5.10 29.96
CA GLY A 29 0.43 4.39 30.58
C GLY A 29 -0.54 3.81 29.57
N LEU A 30 -0.83 4.54 28.49
CA LEU A 30 -1.72 4.05 27.43
C LEU A 30 -1.08 2.88 26.66
N LYS A 31 0.25 2.90 26.45
CA LYS A 31 0.97 1.78 25.81
C LYS A 31 0.97 0.53 26.68
N LYS A 32 1.19 0.66 27.99
CA LYS A 32 1.16 -0.46 28.94
C LYS A 32 -0.25 -1.03 29.13
N LEU A 33 -1.27 -0.19 29.20
CA LEU A 33 -2.68 -0.61 29.27
C LEU A 33 -3.13 -1.29 27.97
N THR A 34 -2.72 -0.75 26.81
CA THR A 34 -3.01 -1.33 25.50
C THR A 34 -2.30 -2.68 25.33
N ALA A 35 -1.04 -2.81 25.76
CA ALA A 35 -0.33 -4.08 25.78
C ALA A 35 -1.05 -5.13 26.66
N ALA A 36 -1.39 -4.78 27.91
CA ALA A 36 -2.07 -5.69 28.83
C ALA A 36 -3.47 -6.15 28.35
N LEU A 37 -4.21 -5.30 27.62
CA LEU A 37 -5.51 -5.63 27.05
C LEU A 37 -5.42 -6.52 25.79
N LEU A 38 -4.28 -6.48 25.10
CA LEU A 38 -4.09 -7.13 23.80
C LEU A 38 -3.22 -8.39 23.90
N GLU A 39 -2.35 -8.52 24.90
CA GLU A 39 -1.51 -9.68 25.15
C GLU A 39 -2.38 -10.88 25.58
N ASP A 40 -2.77 -11.68 24.60
CA ASP A 40 -3.34 -13.00 24.79
C ASP A 40 -2.54 -14.04 23.99
N CYS A 41 -2.95 -15.31 24.08
CA CYS A 41 -2.28 -16.38 23.33
C CYS A 41 -2.30 -16.14 21.81
N GLN A 42 -3.33 -15.45 21.28
CA GLN A 42 -3.42 -15.11 19.86
C GLN A 42 -2.41 -14.02 19.48
N TYR A 43 -2.23 -13.00 20.33
CA TYR A 43 -1.22 -11.97 20.14
C TYR A 43 0.19 -12.53 20.19
N GLU A 44 0.51 -13.35 21.19
CA GLU A 44 1.84 -13.96 21.31
C GLU A 44 2.14 -14.88 20.12
N ASP A 45 1.15 -15.61 19.60
CA ASP A 45 1.31 -16.38 18.37
C ASP A 45 1.56 -15.48 17.15
N LEU A 46 0.81 -14.38 16.99
CA LEU A 46 1.00 -13.40 15.92
C LEU A 46 2.38 -12.74 16.02
N ARG A 47 2.79 -12.35 17.23
CA ARG A 47 4.07 -11.74 17.56
C ARG A 47 5.24 -12.67 17.31
N ALA A 48 5.14 -13.91 17.78
CA ALA A 48 6.13 -14.95 17.53
C ALA A 48 6.31 -15.14 16.02
N ARG A 49 5.21 -15.24 15.27
CA ARG A 49 5.26 -15.35 13.79
C ARG A 49 5.85 -14.10 13.15
N PHE A 50 5.40 -12.91 13.51
CA PHE A 50 5.87 -11.66 12.91
C PHE A 50 7.37 -11.45 13.16
N LEU A 51 7.81 -11.55 14.42
CA LEU A 51 9.20 -11.28 14.82
C LEU A 51 10.16 -12.42 14.45
N HIS A 52 9.68 -13.67 14.35
CA HIS A 52 10.51 -14.84 14.04
C HIS A 52 10.34 -15.36 12.60
N SER A 53 9.54 -14.70 11.74
CA SER A 53 9.24 -15.08 10.35
C SER A 53 10.44 -15.14 9.38
N GLY A 54 11.65 -14.83 9.82
CA GLY A 54 12.83 -14.78 8.96
C GLY A 54 13.24 -16.08 8.27
N ARG A 55 12.54 -17.23 8.44
CA ARG A 55 12.96 -18.52 7.83
C ARG A 55 11.98 -19.71 7.84
N GLY A 56 10.67 -19.51 7.76
CA GLY A 56 9.72 -20.63 7.58
C GLY A 56 8.33 -20.13 7.27
N ARG A 57 7.62 -20.78 6.34
CA ARG A 57 6.20 -20.48 6.07
C ARG A 57 5.43 -20.59 7.40
N PRO A 58 4.59 -19.62 7.75
CA PRO A 58 3.70 -19.80 8.89
C PRO A 58 2.78 -21.00 8.64
N LYS A 59 2.54 -21.81 9.67
CA LYS A 59 1.39 -22.73 9.68
C LYS A 59 0.14 -21.86 9.57
N SER A 60 -0.85 -22.21 8.76
CA SER A 60 -2.08 -21.42 8.62
C SER A 60 -2.57 -20.87 9.97
N LEU A 61 -2.96 -19.60 10.05
CA LEU A 61 -3.66 -19.11 11.23
C LEU A 61 -4.84 -20.04 11.51
N PRO A 62 -5.08 -20.44 12.78
CA PRO A 62 -6.36 -21.01 13.16
C PRO A 62 -7.46 -20.10 12.63
N GLN A 63 -8.65 -20.62 12.29
CA GLN A 63 -9.79 -19.80 11.87
C GLN A 63 -10.13 -18.76 12.96
N CYS A 64 -9.47 -17.61 12.91
CA CYS A 64 -9.69 -16.50 13.79
C CYS A 64 -10.77 -15.62 13.19
N ARG A 65 -11.79 -15.28 13.99
CA ARG A 65 -12.74 -14.25 13.61
C ARG A 65 -12.03 -12.91 13.51
N VAL A 66 -12.35 -12.15 12.47
CA VAL A 66 -11.80 -10.81 12.27
C VAL A 66 -12.59 -9.85 13.15
N ASN A 67 -12.10 -9.60 14.36
CA ASN A 67 -12.65 -8.65 15.31
C ASN A 67 -11.72 -7.43 15.48
N ASN A 68 -12.22 -6.39 16.14
CA ASN A 68 -11.43 -5.17 16.35
C ASN A 68 -10.16 -5.48 17.16
N LYS A 69 -10.19 -6.46 18.08
CA LYS A 69 -9.03 -6.92 18.83
C LYS A 69 -7.87 -7.31 17.92
N LEU A 70 -8.13 -8.17 16.93
CA LEU A 70 -7.13 -8.60 15.97
C LEU A 70 -6.53 -7.41 15.22
N LEU A 71 -7.35 -6.46 14.77
CA LEU A 71 -6.85 -5.29 14.04
C LEU A 71 -6.00 -4.36 14.92
N VAL A 72 -6.37 -4.17 16.19
CA VAL A 72 -5.57 -3.40 17.14
C VAL A 72 -4.26 -4.12 17.46
N GLN A 73 -4.29 -5.45 17.64
CA GLN A 73 -3.10 -6.28 17.80
C GLN A 73 -2.13 -6.14 16.61
N LEU A 74 -2.64 -6.15 15.38
CA LEU A 74 -1.84 -5.91 14.18
C LEU A 74 -1.24 -4.49 14.12
N ALA A 75 -2.00 -3.47 14.56
CA ALA A 75 -1.48 -2.11 14.69
C ALA A 75 -0.32 -2.04 15.69
N TYR A 76 -0.45 -2.75 16.82
CA TYR A 76 0.54 -2.75 17.89
C TYR A 76 1.80 -3.52 17.50
N LEU A 77 1.68 -4.66 16.82
CA LEU A 77 2.82 -5.41 16.26
C LEU A 77 3.69 -4.57 15.33
N LYS A 78 3.06 -3.72 14.52
CA LYS A 78 3.77 -2.76 13.66
C LYS A 78 4.62 -1.79 14.50
N GLU A 79 4.05 -1.24 15.58
CA GLU A 79 4.78 -0.32 16.46
C GLU A 79 5.90 -1.03 17.22
N GLU A 80 5.66 -2.26 17.68
CA GLU A 80 6.62 -3.04 18.46
C GLU A 80 7.83 -3.49 17.63
N GLY A 81 7.61 -3.96 16.40
CA GLY A 81 8.68 -4.52 15.57
C GLY A 81 9.64 -3.50 14.95
N CYS A 82 9.36 -2.19 15.05
CA CYS A 82 10.10 -1.11 14.36
C CYS A 82 10.39 -1.41 12.88
N ARG A 83 9.53 -2.20 12.22
CA ARG A 83 9.75 -2.63 10.83
C ARG A 83 9.17 -1.60 9.84
N PRO A 84 9.80 -1.43 8.67
CA PRO A 84 9.22 -0.69 7.55
C PRO A 84 7.81 -1.18 7.22
N LEU A 85 6.91 -0.24 6.90
CA LEU A 85 5.51 -0.53 6.52
C LEU A 85 5.41 -1.56 5.40
N SER A 86 6.34 -1.54 4.44
CA SER A 86 6.37 -2.49 3.33
C SER A 86 6.54 -3.95 3.76
N ILE A 87 7.27 -4.22 4.85
CA ILE A 87 7.45 -5.57 5.41
C ILE A 87 6.18 -6.02 6.14
N VAL A 88 5.56 -5.11 6.89
CA VAL A 88 4.28 -5.35 7.55
C VAL A 88 3.21 -5.61 6.51
N ASP A 89 3.14 -4.82 5.45
CA ASP A 89 2.15 -4.96 4.36
C ASP A 89 2.34 -6.27 3.60
N LYS A 90 3.59 -6.70 3.36
CA LYS A 90 3.88 -8.00 2.75
C LYS A 90 3.46 -9.17 3.64
N TRP A 91 3.81 -9.11 4.93
CA TRP A 91 3.43 -10.15 5.90
C TRP A 91 1.92 -10.18 6.16
N LEU A 92 1.29 -9.00 6.19
CA LEU A 92 -0.16 -8.87 6.23
C LEU A 92 -0.78 -9.45 4.96
N GLY A 93 -0.20 -9.23 3.78
CA GLY A 93 -0.65 -9.86 2.54
C GLY A 93 -0.68 -11.39 2.64
N GLU A 94 0.37 -11.99 3.20
CA GLU A 94 0.45 -13.43 3.45
C GLU A 94 -0.62 -13.92 4.43
N ILE A 95 -0.93 -13.14 5.48
CA ILE A 95 -2.02 -13.44 6.43
C ILE A 95 -3.41 -13.23 5.83
N VAL A 96 -3.57 -12.21 4.99
CA VAL A 96 -4.84 -11.85 4.33
C VAL A 96 -5.22 -12.93 3.33
N ASP A 97 -4.26 -13.52 2.63
CA ASP A 97 -4.51 -14.67 1.76
C ASP A 97 -5.08 -15.88 2.54
N GLU A 98 -4.77 -16.00 3.83
CA GLU A 98 -5.32 -17.00 4.75
C GLU A 98 -6.65 -16.59 5.41
N LEU A 99 -7.06 -15.32 5.28
CA LEU A 99 -8.32 -14.78 5.83
C LEU A 99 -9.24 -14.33 4.67
N PRO A 100 -10.01 -15.25 4.05
CA PRO A 100 -10.84 -14.97 2.88
C PRO A 100 -11.75 -13.74 3.00
N ALA A 101 -12.32 -13.50 4.19
CA ALA A 101 -13.15 -12.33 4.47
C ALA A 101 -12.37 -11.01 4.31
N ILE A 102 -11.10 -10.96 4.70
CA ILE A 102 -10.24 -9.80 4.50
C ILE A 102 -9.76 -9.75 3.05
N ARG A 103 -9.49 -10.88 2.40
CA ARG A 103 -9.06 -10.95 1.00
C ARG A 103 -10.07 -10.34 0.03
N GLU A 104 -11.35 -10.65 0.22
CA GLU A 104 -12.45 -10.03 -0.56
C GLU A 104 -12.53 -8.51 -0.30
N ALA A 105 -12.23 -8.05 0.92
CA ALA A 105 -12.15 -6.63 1.25
C ALA A 105 -10.82 -5.96 0.78
N ALA A 106 -9.73 -6.72 0.64
CA ALA A 106 -8.36 -6.22 0.48
C ALA A 106 -7.92 -5.98 -0.98
N ALA A 107 -8.74 -6.33 -1.98
CA ALA A 107 -8.46 -6.07 -3.39
C ALA A 107 -8.26 -4.57 -3.74
N ALA A 108 -8.45 -3.64 -2.79
CA ALA A 108 -8.26 -2.22 -3.01
C ALA A 108 -7.78 -1.44 -1.76
N THR A 109 -6.53 -1.59 -1.33
CA THR A 109 -5.89 -0.59 -0.42
C THR A 109 -6.50 -0.47 1.00
N GLN A 110 -7.19 -1.51 1.50
CA GLN A 110 -8.15 -1.37 2.62
C GLN A 110 -7.61 -1.72 4.02
N LEU A 111 -6.72 -2.70 4.18
CA LEU A 111 -6.39 -3.22 5.52
C LEU A 111 -5.69 -2.18 6.41
N GLN A 112 -4.66 -1.49 5.92
CA GLN A 112 -3.96 -0.46 6.69
C GLN A 112 -4.92 0.66 7.17
N ASN A 113 -5.85 1.07 6.31
CA ASN A 113 -6.83 2.09 6.63
C ASN A 113 -7.86 1.59 7.65
N LEU A 114 -8.26 0.32 7.53
CA LEU A 114 -9.14 -0.34 8.49
C LEU A 114 -8.48 -0.44 9.87
N VAL A 115 -7.23 -0.91 9.92
CA VAL A 115 -6.39 -0.96 11.12
C VAL A 115 -6.26 0.43 11.75
N GLN A 116 -5.92 1.46 10.96
CA GLN A 116 -5.82 2.83 11.46
C GLN A 116 -7.14 3.40 11.97
N SER A 117 -8.26 3.10 11.29
CA SER A 117 -9.59 3.55 11.69
C SER A 117 -10.00 2.92 13.02
N VAL A 118 -9.86 1.60 13.14
CA VAL A 118 -10.15 0.85 14.36
C VAL A 118 -9.26 1.31 15.50
N MET A 119 -7.97 1.54 15.26
CA MET A 119 -7.05 2.06 16.27
C MET A 119 -7.45 3.48 16.72
N LYS A 120 -7.78 4.39 15.80
CA LYS A 120 -8.25 5.74 16.15
C LYS A 120 -9.54 5.70 16.97
N ARG A 121 -10.45 4.78 16.65
CA ARG A 121 -11.70 4.60 17.40
C ARG A 121 -11.42 4.05 18.79
N PHE A 122 -10.61 3.00 18.89
CA PHE A 122 -10.18 2.41 20.15
C PHE A 122 -9.58 3.45 21.11
N LEU A 123 -8.67 4.30 20.62
CA LEU A 123 -8.00 5.33 21.43
C LEU A 123 -8.97 6.43 21.92
N LYS A 124 -10.06 6.68 21.21
CA LYS A 124 -11.08 7.68 21.59
C LYS A 124 -12.13 7.14 22.56
N LEU A 125 -12.24 5.81 22.70
CA LEU A 125 -13.25 5.21 23.57
C LEU A 125 -12.85 5.34 25.05
N PRO A 126 -13.82 5.58 25.95
CA PRO A 126 -13.61 5.49 27.39
C PRO A 126 -13.24 4.06 27.78
N GLU A 127 -12.56 3.90 28.92
CA GLU A 127 -11.94 2.63 29.33
C GLU A 127 -12.96 1.48 29.40
N GLU A 128 -14.16 1.77 29.89
CA GLU A 128 -15.24 0.81 30.09
C GLU A 128 -15.79 0.26 28.76
N ALA A 129 -15.73 1.05 27.67
CA ALA A 129 -16.23 0.66 26.36
C ALA A 129 -15.20 -0.09 25.49
N ARG A 130 -13.92 -0.03 25.86
CA ARG A 130 -12.82 -0.63 25.07
C ARG A 130 -12.92 -2.14 24.98
N SER A 131 -13.24 -2.82 26.08
CA SER A 131 -13.37 -4.28 26.10
C SER A 131 -14.49 -4.78 25.18
N GLN A 132 -15.64 -4.10 25.19
CA GLN A 132 -16.76 -4.44 24.30
C GLN A 132 -16.41 -4.17 22.84
N PHE A 133 -15.74 -3.05 22.55
CA PHE A 133 -15.29 -2.71 21.20
C PHE A 133 -14.31 -3.73 20.65
N LEU A 134 -13.32 -4.17 21.43
CA LEU A 134 -12.32 -5.17 21.02
C LEU A 134 -12.98 -6.50 20.62
N MET A 135 -14.04 -6.91 21.31
CA MET A 135 -14.76 -8.15 21.04
C MET A 135 -15.75 -8.05 19.87
N GLN A 136 -16.03 -6.84 19.38
CA GLN A 136 -16.94 -6.63 18.26
C GLN A 136 -16.31 -7.10 16.94
N ASP A 137 -17.08 -7.85 16.15
CA ASP A 137 -16.69 -8.25 14.81
C ASP A 137 -16.48 -7.00 13.93
N VAL A 138 -15.47 -7.05 13.06
CA VAL A 138 -15.15 -5.93 12.18
C VAL A 138 -16.22 -5.87 11.09
N ASP A 139 -16.91 -4.73 11.02
CA ASP A 139 -17.77 -4.45 9.89
C ASP A 139 -16.91 -4.16 8.64
N LEU A 140 -16.70 -5.20 7.85
CA LEU A 140 -15.98 -5.11 6.58
C LEU A 140 -16.76 -4.33 5.52
N ASP A 141 -18.05 -4.07 5.72
CA ASP A 141 -18.89 -3.26 4.83
C ASP A 141 -18.93 -1.78 5.27
N PHE A 142 -18.23 -1.41 6.35
CA PHE A 142 -18.12 -0.03 6.82
C PHE A 142 -17.27 0.84 5.88
N ILE A 143 -17.79 2.02 5.51
CA ILE A 143 -17.06 3.04 4.74
C ILE A 143 -16.64 4.20 5.66
N SER A 144 -17.61 4.88 6.26
CA SER A 144 -17.43 5.91 7.27
C SER A 144 -18.67 5.96 8.17
N GLU A 145 -18.54 6.58 9.34
CA GLU A 145 -19.65 6.72 10.28
C GLU A 145 -20.80 7.55 9.68
N THR A 146 -20.46 8.63 8.98
CA THR A 146 -21.43 9.48 8.30
C THR A 146 -22.23 8.72 7.24
N LEU A 147 -21.57 7.85 6.47
CA LEU A 147 -22.22 7.03 5.45
C LEU A 147 -23.01 5.87 6.06
N SER A 148 -22.50 5.24 7.12
CA SER A 148 -23.20 4.20 7.86
C SER A 148 -24.50 4.73 8.47
N ASN A 149 -24.50 5.98 8.98
CA ASN A 149 -25.70 6.63 9.51
C ASN A 149 -26.75 6.92 8.42
N LEU A 150 -26.33 6.99 7.15
CA LEU A 150 -27.22 7.08 5.98
C LEU A 150 -27.61 5.70 5.42
N GLY A 151 -27.23 4.60 6.08
CA GLY A 151 -27.46 3.23 5.59
C GLY A 151 -26.58 2.84 4.40
N ILE A 152 -25.51 3.60 4.13
CA ILE A 152 -24.60 3.36 3.01
C ILE A 152 -23.41 2.53 3.50
N THR A 153 -23.37 1.29 3.03
CA THR A 153 -22.30 0.33 3.24
C THR A 153 -21.54 0.11 1.93
N LYS A 154 -20.44 -0.64 1.93
CA LYS A 154 -19.71 -0.96 0.69
C LYS A 154 -20.62 -1.64 -0.34
N LYS A 155 -21.42 -2.61 0.10
CA LYS A 155 -22.36 -3.34 -0.75
C LYS A 155 -23.44 -2.44 -1.29
N THR A 156 -24.10 -1.65 -0.44
CA THR A 156 -25.14 -0.75 -0.94
C THR A 156 -24.53 0.32 -1.84
N PHE A 157 -23.35 0.87 -1.52
CA PHE A 157 -22.71 1.86 -2.38
C PHE A 157 -22.47 1.36 -3.83
N MET A 158 -22.12 0.07 -4.00
CA MET A 158 -21.97 -0.52 -5.34
C MET A 158 -23.31 -0.76 -6.05
N PHE A 159 -24.40 -0.91 -5.31
CA PHE A 159 -25.75 -1.17 -5.82
C PHE A 159 -26.73 -0.11 -5.28
N PRO A 160 -26.75 1.09 -5.90
CA PRO A 160 -27.58 2.19 -5.45
C PRO A 160 -29.07 1.80 -5.40
N PRO A 161 -29.79 2.07 -4.30
CA PRO A 161 -31.19 1.66 -4.14
C PRO A 161 -32.07 2.32 -5.21
N THR A 162 -32.97 1.58 -5.83
CA THR A 162 -33.87 2.11 -6.86
C THR A 162 -34.85 3.15 -6.34
N GLU A 163 -35.14 3.13 -5.04
CA GLU A 163 -36.05 4.07 -4.39
C GLU A 163 -35.39 5.41 -4.11
N LYS A 164 -36.13 6.50 -4.37
CA LYS A 164 -35.69 7.85 -4.03
C LYS A 164 -36.02 8.14 -2.58
N HIS A 165 -35.00 8.44 -1.80
CA HIS A 165 -35.15 9.04 -0.48
C HIS A 165 -34.87 10.54 -0.60
N ALA A 166 -35.58 11.36 0.17
CA ALA A 166 -35.37 12.82 0.21
C ALA A 166 -34.63 13.20 1.50
N LEU A 167 -33.48 12.56 1.73
CA LEU A 167 -32.68 12.78 2.93
C LEU A 167 -31.81 14.03 2.77
N ALA A 168 -31.64 14.78 3.87
CA ALA A 168 -30.68 15.86 3.91
C ALA A 168 -29.26 15.26 3.98
N ILE A 169 -28.53 15.34 2.86
CA ILE A 169 -27.16 14.82 2.77
C ILE A 169 -26.19 15.86 3.35
N PRO A 170 -25.45 15.57 4.43
CA PRO A 170 -24.41 16.47 4.91
C PRO A 170 -23.23 16.51 3.95
N MET A 171 -22.51 17.63 3.89
CA MET A 171 -21.36 17.80 3.02
C MET A 171 -20.30 16.73 3.27
N ARG A 172 -20.09 16.35 4.53
CA ARG A 172 -19.20 15.26 4.95
C ARG A 172 -19.49 13.94 4.22
N ALA A 173 -20.77 13.58 4.04
CA ALA A 173 -21.14 12.37 3.32
C ALA A 173 -20.72 12.44 1.84
N VAL A 174 -20.87 13.60 1.19
CA VAL A 174 -20.46 13.79 -0.21
C VAL A 174 -18.94 13.63 -0.36
N ILE A 175 -18.16 14.22 0.54
CA ILE A 175 -16.70 14.10 0.55
C ILE A 175 -16.28 12.64 0.79
N ASP A 176 -16.89 11.97 1.78
CA ASP A 176 -16.60 10.56 2.10
C ASP A 176 -16.91 9.64 0.92
N LEU A 177 -18.04 9.82 0.24
CA LEU A 177 -18.41 9.02 -0.93
C LEU A 177 -17.44 9.25 -2.11
N GLU A 178 -17.03 10.49 -2.38
CA GLU A 178 -16.09 10.79 -3.46
C GLU A 178 -14.69 10.25 -3.17
N PHE A 179 -14.24 10.31 -1.91
CA PHE A 179 -12.97 9.70 -1.49
C PHE A 179 -13.01 8.19 -1.58
N TYR A 180 -14.09 7.57 -1.13
CA TYR A 180 -14.27 6.13 -1.28
C TYR A 180 -14.30 5.73 -2.76
N ARG A 181 -15.06 6.45 -3.59
CA ARG A 181 -15.13 6.23 -5.04
C ARG A 181 -13.75 6.28 -5.70
N LYS A 182 -12.98 7.34 -5.48
CA LYS A 182 -11.62 7.47 -6.03
C LYS A 182 -10.71 6.34 -5.58
N LYS A 183 -10.78 5.99 -4.29
CA LYS A 183 -9.97 4.90 -3.70
C LYS A 183 -10.30 3.54 -4.30
N GLN A 184 -11.56 3.29 -4.66
CA GLN A 184 -12.01 2.05 -5.28
C GLN A 184 -11.99 2.10 -6.82
N SER A 185 -11.47 3.17 -7.43
CA SER A 185 -11.48 3.38 -8.88
C SER A 185 -12.88 3.25 -9.51
N LEU A 186 -13.93 3.61 -8.77
CA LEU A 186 -15.30 3.48 -9.23
C LEU A 186 -15.68 4.63 -10.19
N PRO A 187 -16.55 4.40 -11.19
CA PRO A 187 -17.01 5.45 -12.08
C PRO A 187 -17.70 6.59 -11.33
N LYS A 188 -17.47 7.84 -11.76
CA LYS A 188 -18.15 9.03 -11.18
C LYS A 188 -19.68 8.88 -11.18
N LYS A 189 -20.22 8.22 -12.21
CA LYS A 189 -21.65 7.90 -12.34
C LYS A 189 -22.24 7.21 -11.11
N THR A 190 -21.50 6.32 -10.43
CA THR A 190 -21.98 5.62 -9.23
C THR A 190 -22.28 6.58 -8.08
N LEU A 191 -21.37 7.54 -7.84
CA LEU A 191 -21.60 8.60 -6.85
C LEU A 191 -22.80 9.46 -7.22
N LEU A 192 -22.88 9.90 -8.48
CA LEU A 192 -23.95 10.79 -8.94
C LEU A 192 -25.33 10.10 -8.80
N LEU A 193 -25.43 8.80 -9.13
CA LEU A 193 -26.65 8.01 -8.94
C LEU A 193 -27.07 7.96 -7.48
N TRP A 194 -26.13 7.68 -6.58
CA TRP A 194 -26.38 7.66 -5.13
C TRP A 194 -26.89 9.00 -4.61
N LEU A 195 -26.25 10.11 -5.00
CA LEU A 195 -26.67 11.43 -4.58
C LEU A 195 -28.03 11.80 -5.17
N CYS A 196 -28.33 11.43 -6.42
CA CYS A 196 -29.65 11.63 -7.02
C CYS A 196 -30.75 10.85 -6.27
N GLN A 197 -30.45 9.61 -5.87
CA GLN A 197 -31.41 8.75 -5.17
C GLN A 197 -31.62 9.16 -3.71
N LEU A 198 -30.57 9.56 -2.99
CA LEU A 198 -30.66 9.95 -1.58
C LEU A 198 -31.15 11.37 -1.35
N GLY A 199 -30.89 12.27 -2.29
CA GLY A 199 -31.19 13.70 -2.15
C GLY A 199 -32.25 14.22 -3.10
N GLY A 200 -32.77 13.36 -4.00
CA GLY A 200 -33.78 13.74 -4.99
C GLY A 200 -33.29 14.75 -6.04
N PHE A 201 -31.97 14.85 -6.24
CA PHE A 201 -31.36 15.85 -7.11
C PHE A 201 -31.40 15.46 -8.61
N ASP A 202 -31.31 16.46 -9.49
CA ASP A 202 -31.15 16.27 -10.94
C ASP A 202 -29.70 15.88 -11.29
N SER A 203 -29.56 14.76 -12.00
CA SER A 203 -28.28 14.18 -12.42
C SER A 203 -27.37 15.14 -13.20
N THR A 204 -27.93 16.09 -13.95
CA THR A 204 -27.15 17.01 -14.79
C THR A 204 -26.45 18.10 -13.98
N LYS A 205 -27.07 18.55 -12.88
CA LYS A 205 -26.57 19.66 -12.05
C LYS A 205 -25.68 19.17 -10.91
N ILE A 206 -25.82 17.91 -10.52
CA ILE A 206 -25.16 17.34 -9.35
C ILE A 206 -23.63 17.24 -9.52
N SER A 207 -23.14 16.95 -10.73
CA SER A 207 -21.70 16.76 -10.96
C SER A 207 -20.91 18.04 -10.66
N TYR A 208 -21.40 19.19 -11.12
CA TYR A 208 -20.76 20.47 -10.87
C TYR A 208 -20.78 20.85 -9.39
N ALA A 209 -21.88 20.57 -8.69
CA ALA A 209 -22.02 20.82 -7.26
C ALA A 209 -21.04 19.95 -6.45
N VAL A 210 -20.88 18.67 -6.80
CA VAL A 210 -19.87 17.78 -6.19
C VAL A 210 -18.46 18.30 -6.41
N ASP A 211 -18.11 18.69 -7.64
CA ASP A 211 -16.77 19.21 -7.95
C ASP A 211 -16.46 20.50 -7.17
N THR A 212 -17.46 21.37 -7.04
CA THR A 212 -17.37 22.61 -6.26
C THR A 212 -17.20 22.31 -4.76
N ALA A 213 -17.96 21.35 -4.22
CA ALA A 213 -17.84 20.91 -2.84
C ALA A 213 -16.45 20.35 -2.54
N ILE A 214 -15.91 19.50 -3.42
CA ILE A 214 -14.57 18.91 -3.29
C ILE A 214 -13.48 19.99 -3.36
N LYS A 215 -13.59 20.94 -4.30
CA LYS A 215 -12.65 22.06 -4.41
C LYS A 215 -12.68 22.95 -3.16
N THR A 216 -13.85 23.20 -2.61
CA THR A 216 -14.04 23.99 -1.38
C THR A 216 -13.46 23.26 -0.17
N TYR A 217 -13.72 21.96 -0.04
CA TYR A 217 -13.12 21.10 0.98
C TYR A 217 -11.60 21.16 0.94
N MET A 218 -10.98 20.94 -0.22
CA MET A 218 -9.51 20.97 -0.38
C MET A 218 -8.92 22.33 0.00
N THR A 219 -9.62 23.42 -0.32
CA THR A 219 -9.19 24.78 0.03
C THR A 219 -9.26 25.03 1.53
N LYS A 220 -10.35 24.61 2.19
CA LYS A 220 -10.53 24.72 3.64
C LYS A 220 -9.56 23.81 4.40
N GLN A 221 -9.34 22.58 3.93
CA GLN A 221 -8.38 21.65 4.52
C GLN A 221 -6.96 22.20 4.53
N ARG A 222 -6.50 22.87 3.47
CA ARG A 222 -5.18 23.54 3.44
C ARG A 222 -5.06 24.67 4.47
N LYS A 223 -6.19 25.29 4.84
CA LYS A 223 -6.27 26.38 5.83
C LYS A 223 -6.66 25.91 7.23
N SER A 224 -6.84 24.60 7.45
CA SER A 224 -7.42 24.08 8.69
C SER A 224 -6.58 24.41 9.93
N HIS A 225 -5.26 24.56 9.79
CA HIS A 225 -4.38 25.00 10.88
C HIS A 225 -4.70 26.40 11.42
N ARG A 226 -5.43 27.23 10.65
CA ARG A 226 -5.85 28.59 11.06
C ARG A 226 -7.33 28.66 11.46
N ASP A 227 -8.16 27.77 10.94
CA ASP A 227 -9.61 27.78 11.14
C ASP A 227 -10.18 26.36 11.08
N MET A 228 -10.06 25.64 12.19
CA MET A 228 -10.65 24.29 12.33
C MET A 228 -12.17 24.35 12.39
N SER A 229 -12.74 25.39 13.02
CA SER A 229 -14.18 25.62 13.14
C SER A 229 -14.85 25.69 11.77
N GLY A 230 -14.34 26.55 10.87
CA GLY A 230 -14.94 26.76 9.56
C GLY A 230 -14.82 25.55 8.63
N LEU A 231 -13.93 24.59 8.90
CA LEU A 231 -13.92 23.29 8.21
C LEU A 231 -14.99 22.35 8.78
N SER A 232 -15.17 22.30 10.11
CA SER A 232 -16.22 21.49 10.72
C SER A 232 -17.60 21.97 10.30
N ASP A 233 -17.86 23.28 10.38
CA ASP A 233 -19.14 23.88 9.99
C ASP A 233 -19.46 23.61 8.52
N PHE A 234 -18.44 23.64 7.65
CA PHE A 234 -18.61 23.28 6.24
C PHE A 234 -18.95 21.79 6.06
N LEU A 235 -18.26 20.89 6.77
CA LEU A 235 -18.53 19.45 6.70
C LEU A 235 -19.92 19.09 7.23
N ASP A 236 -20.40 19.82 8.23
CA ASP A 236 -21.70 19.59 8.86
C ASP A 236 -22.84 20.33 8.13
N SER A 237 -22.51 21.27 7.24
CA SER A 237 -23.48 21.95 6.38
C SER A 237 -24.18 21.00 5.40
N ARG A 238 -25.40 21.34 5.00
CA ARG A 238 -26.18 20.57 4.02
C ARG A 238 -25.57 20.71 2.62
N PHE A 239 -25.50 19.60 1.89
CA PHE A 239 -25.17 19.62 0.47
C PHE A 239 -26.33 20.19 -0.33
N GLU A 240 -26.07 21.28 -1.05
CA GLU A 240 -27.05 21.99 -1.87
C GLU A 240 -26.60 22.08 -3.32
N VAL A 241 -27.48 21.68 -4.23
CA VAL A 241 -27.31 21.91 -5.66
C VAL A 241 -27.88 23.29 -5.97
N LYS A 242 -27.03 24.32 -5.92
CA LYS A 242 -27.44 25.67 -6.32
C LYS A 242 -27.83 25.64 -7.80
N ASN A 243 -29.08 26.00 -8.10
CA ASN A 243 -29.49 26.33 -9.46
C ASN A 243 -28.75 27.61 -9.86
N SER A 244 -27.57 27.50 -10.44
CA SER A 244 -26.96 28.64 -11.11
C SER A 244 -27.88 29.04 -12.26
N LYS A 245 -28.55 30.19 -12.12
CA LYS A 245 -29.05 30.95 -13.27
C LYS A 245 -27.85 31.28 -14.15
N LEU A 246 -27.58 30.43 -15.13
CA LEU A 246 -26.83 30.78 -16.32
C LEU A 246 -27.85 30.74 -17.45
N ASP A 247 -28.64 31.81 -17.53
CA ASP A 247 -29.38 32.17 -18.74
C ASP A 247 -28.33 32.54 -19.80
N ILE A 248 -27.80 31.53 -20.50
CA ILE A 248 -27.08 31.73 -21.74
C ILE A 248 -28.13 31.65 -22.86
N PRO A 249 -28.32 32.71 -23.67
CA PRO A 249 -29.28 32.68 -24.77
C PRO A 249 -28.85 31.63 -25.79
N VAL A 250 -29.74 30.67 -26.08
CA VAL A 250 -29.57 29.70 -27.16
C VAL A 250 -29.86 30.40 -28.49
N PRO A 251 -28.96 30.38 -29.49
CA PRO A 251 -29.29 30.80 -30.85
C PRO A 251 -30.11 29.71 -31.56
N ALA A 252 -31.07 30.16 -32.35
CA ALA A 252 -32.07 29.34 -33.02
C ALA A 252 -31.50 28.28 -33.98
N SER A 253 -32.20 27.16 -34.02
CA SER A 253 -32.06 26.02 -34.94
C SER A 253 -32.27 26.39 -36.42
N PRO A 254 -31.69 25.66 -37.38
CA PRO A 254 -32.23 25.52 -38.72
C PRO A 254 -32.84 24.12 -38.98
N ALA A 255 -33.82 24.14 -39.89
CA ALA A 255 -34.79 23.09 -40.24
C ALA A 255 -34.20 21.80 -40.88
N PRO A 256 -34.96 20.68 -40.91
CA PRO A 256 -34.58 19.46 -41.61
C PRO A 256 -35.04 19.49 -43.09
N ALA A 257 -34.20 18.95 -43.97
CA ALA A 257 -34.46 18.78 -45.40
C ALA A 257 -34.84 17.33 -45.77
N ALA A 258 -35.92 17.23 -46.53
CA ALA A 258 -36.25 16.35 -47.67
C ALA A 258 -35.83 14.86 -47.71
N GLU A 259 -36.87 14.01 -47.74
CA GLU A 259 -37.19 12.91 -48.66
C GLU A 259 -36.10 12.25 -49.53
N CYS A 260 -36.08 10.91 -49.54
CA CYS A 260 -35.70 10.13 -50.73
C CYS A 260 -36.43 8.77 -50.76
N SER A 261 -37.04 8.47 -51.91
CA SER A 261 -37.87 7.31 -52.24
C SER A 261 -37.16 6.39 -53.25
N HIS A 262 -37.35 5.07 -53.17
CA HIS A 262 -37.09 4.04 -54.20
C HIS A 262 -37.67 2.71 -53.69
N SER A 263 -38.18 1.73 -54.45
CA SER A 263 -38.78 1.59 -55.78
C SER A 263 -39.21 0.11 -55.90
N THR A 264 -40.36 -0.15 -56.49
CA THR A 264 -40.94 -1.46 -56.87
C THR A 264 -40.15 -2.18 -57.96
N PRO A 265 -40.42 -3.47 -58.22
CA PRO A 265 -40.77 -3.82 -59.61
C PRO A 265 -41.93 -4.82 -59.75
N ARG A 266 -42.60 -4.76 -60.91
CA ARG A 266 -43.75 -5.56 -61.35
C ARG A 266 -43.60 -5.90 -62.84
N ILE A 267 -44.21 -7.03 -63.25
CA ILE A 267 -44.76 -7.41 -64.58
C ILE A 267 -43.89 -8.25 -65.55
N THR A 268 -44.45 -9.39 -65.98
CA THR A 268 -44.80 -9.77 -67.38
C THR A 268 -45.56 -11.10 -67.36
N GLU A 269 -46.88 -11.12 -67.59
CA GLU A 269 -47.69 -11.04 -68.84
C GLU A 269 -47.85 -12.37 -69.59
N THR A 270 -49.12 -12.77 -69.69
CA THR A 270 -49.66 -14.02 -70.23
C THR A 270 -50.19 -13.78 -71.65
N THR A 271 -49.80 -14.60 -72.62
CA THR A 271 -50.26 -14.53 -74.01
C THR A 271 -51.43 -15.49 -74.26
N VAL A 272 -52.51 -14.95 -74.85
CA VAL A 272 -53.72 -15.66 -75.29
C VAL A 272 -53.61 -15.91 -76.81
N ILE A 273 -53.71 -17.16 -77.25
CA ILE A 273 -53.79 -17.52 -78.68
C ILE A 273 -55.23 -17.95 -79.01
N LYS A 274 -55.83 -17.24 -79.98
CA LYS A 274 -57.11 -17.55 -80.65
C LYS A 274 -56.90 -18.67 -81.67
N THR A 275 -57.81 -19.63 -81.74
CA THR A 275 -58.00 -20.48 -82.93
C THR A 275 -59.45 -20.51 -83.37
N LYS A 276 -59.61 -20.37 -84.69
CA LYS A 276 -60.86 -20.22 -85.46
C LYS A 276 -61.60 -21.55 -85.63
N ASN A 277 -62.93 -21.45 -85.71
CA ASN A 277 -63.86 -22.48 -86.16
C ASN A 277 -63.58 -22.94 -87.60
N CYS A 278 -63.83 -24.22 -87.87
CA CYS A 278 -64.18 -24.73 -89.19
C CYS A 278 -65.27 -25.80 -89.03
N ASP A 279 -66.39 -25.57 -89.72
CA ASP A 279 -67.59 -26.41 -89.78
C ASP A 279 -67.43 -27.58 -90.77
N ASN A 280 -68.35 -28.54 -90.64
CA ASN A 280 -68.60 -29.75 -91.45
C ASN A 280 -67.83 -31.03 -91.08
N CYS A 281 -68.51 -31.91 -90.32
CA CYS A 281 -68.87 -33.23 -90.85
C CYS A 281 -70.00 -33.87 -90.01
N SER A 282 -71.14 -34.08 -90.65
CA SER A 282 -72.33 -34.72 -90.12
C SER A 282 -72.24 -36.25 -90.20
N LYS A 283 -72.77 -36.91 -89.16
CA LYS A 283 -73.09 -38.36 -89.01
C LYS A 283 -72.02 -39.25 -88.38
N THR A 284 -71.82 -39.07 -87.07
CA THR A 284 -71.66 -40.12 -86.03
C THR A 284 -71.68 -39.40 -84.66
N LYS A 285 -72.83 -38.83 -84.28
CA LYS A 285 -72.93 -37.84 -83.18
C LYS A 285 -72.99 -38.43 -81.76
N ASP A 286 -73.38 -39.68 -81.59
CA ASP A 286 -73.55 -40.26 -80.23
C ASP A 286 -72.33 -41.08 -79.77
N GLU A 287 -71.57 -41.70 -80.68
CA GLU A 287 -70.32 -42.41 -80.32
C GLU A 287 -69.12 -41.45 -80.19
N ASN A 288 -69.05 -40.39 -81.01
CA ASN A 288 -67.95 -39.41 -80.94
C ASN A 288 -68.03 -38.47 -79.73
N ALA A 289 -69.22 -38.19 -79.20
CA ALA A 289 -69.38 -37.40 -77.97
C ALA A 289 -68.83 -38.16 -76.76
N SER A 290 -69.10 -39.46 -76.68
CA SER A 290 -68.56 -40.36 -75.65
C SER A 290 -67.04 -40.50 -75.76
N LEU A 291 -66.51 -40.67 -76.98
CA LEU A 291 -65.06 -40.68 -77.22
C LEU A 291 -64.37 -39.35 -76.87
N LEU A 292 -65.02 -38.21 -77.13
CA LEU A 292 -64.47 -36.90 -76.78
C LEU A 292 -64.39 -36.68 -75.26
N GLU A 293 -65.35 -37.21 -74.52
CA GLU A 293 -65.37 -37.18 -73.06
C GLU A 293 -64.28 -38.07 -72.45
N VAL A 294 -64.08 -39.26 -73.02
CA VAL A 294 -62.95 -40.16 -72.69
C VAL A 294 -61.60 -39.52 -73.03
N VAL A 295 -61.48 -38.83 -74.17
CA VAL A 295 -60.24 -38.12 -74.53
C VAL A 295 -59.95 -36.98 -73.54
N LYS A 296 -60.96 -36.23 -73.11
CA LYS A 296 -60.79 -35.17 -72.10
C LYS A 296 -60.41 -35.73 -70.73
N SER A 297 -61.00 -36.84 -70.30
CA SER A 297 -60.64 -37.48 -69.03
C SER A 297 -59.20 -38.02 -69.06
N VAL A 298 -58.80 -38.69 -70.15
CA VAL A 298 -57.43 -39.17 -70.36
C VAL A 298 -56.43 -38.01 -70.44
N GLN A 299 -56.78 -36.88 -71.07
CA GLN A 299 -55.93 -35.69 -71.08
C GLN A 299 -55.78 -35.04 -69.69
N LEU A 300 -56.84 -35.03 -68.90
CA LEU A 300 -56.81 -34.54 -67.53
C LEU A 300 -55.93 -35.44 -66.65
N GLU A 301 -56.09 -36.75 -66.76
CA GLU A 301 -55.27 -37.74 -66.05
C GLU A 301 -53.80 -37.62 -66.46
N LYS A 302 -53.51 -37.47 -67.76
CA LYS A 302 -52.16 -37.19 -68.26
C LYS A 302 -51.55 -35.92 -67.64
N LYS A 303 -52.32 -34.84 -67.52
CA LYS A 303 -51.86 -33.60 -66.87
C LYS A 303 -51.61 -33.81 -65.37
N GLN A 304 -52.49 -34.52 -64.68
CA GLN A 304 -52.31 -34.84 -63.26
C GLN A 304 -51.08 -35.71 -63.02
N LEU A 305 -50.87 -36.73 -63.86
CA LEU A 305 -49.67 -37.57 -63.82
C LEU A 305 -48.41 -36.77 -64.12
N GLN A 306 -48.45 -35.84 -65.08
CA GLN A 306 -47.32 -34.95 -65.36
C GLN A 306 -46.99 -34.06 -64.16
N CYS A 307 -47.98 -33.42 -63.53
CA CYS A 307 -47.74 -32.63 -62.31
C CYS A 307 -47.13 -33.48 -61.19
N ARG A 308 -47.61 -34.72 -61.00
CA ARG A 308 -47.05 -35.64 -60.00
C ARG A 308 -45.61 -36.05 -60.34
N LEU A 309 -45.29 -36.20 -61.62
CA LEU A 309 -43.93 -36.51 -62.08
C LEU A 309 -43.00 -35.33 -61.77
N ASP A 310 -43.41 -34.11 -62.11
CA ASP A 310 -42.64 -32.88 -61.85
C ASP A 310 -42.40 -32.66 -60.33
N ASP A 311 -43.40 -32.96 -59.50
CA ASP A 311 -43.26 -32.89 -58.04
C ASP A 311 -42.31 -33.97 -57.50
N CYS A 312 -42.38 -35.21 -58.03
CA CYS A 312 -41.42 -36.27 -57.72
C CYS A 312 -39.99 -35.91 -58.15
N GLU A 313 -39.81 -35.24 -59.29
CA GLU A 313 -38.49 -34.78 -59.75
C GLU A 313 -37.92 -33.68 -58.85
N LYS A 314 -38.74 -32.70 -58.45
CA LYS A 314 -38.33 -31.67 -57.48
C LYS A 314 -37.93 -32.28 -56.14
N GLU A 315 -38.68 -33.27 -55.67
CA GLU A 315 -38.36 -33.95 -54.41
C GLU A 315 -37.05 -34.75 -54.52
N ASN A 316 -36.81 -35.42 -55.65
CA ASN A 316 -35.52 -36.09 -55.91
C ASN A 316 -34.33 -35.12 -55.96
N VAL A 317 -34.52 -33.88 -56.41
CA VAL A 317 -33.48 -32.84 -56.36
C VAL A 317 -33.19 -32.44 -54.91
N ARG A 318 -34.23 -32.20 -54.10
CA ARG A 318 -34.09 -31.88 -52.68
C ARG A 318 -33.39 -32.99 -51.90
N LEU A 319 -33.75 -34.25 -52.17
CA LEU A 319 -33.10 -35.39 -51.51
C LEU A 319 -31.60 -35.45 -51.82
N ARG A 320 -31.19 -35.17 -53.07
CA ARG A 320 -29.78 -35.09 -53.45
C ARG A 320 -29.04 -33.94 -52.76
N GLU A 321 -29.68 -32.79 -52.59
CA GLU A 321 -29.10 -31.67 -51.82
C GLU A 321 -28.92 -32.03 -50.34
N VAL A 322 -29.89 -32.72 -49.74
CA VAL A 322 -29.80 -33.21 -48.36
C VAL A 322 -28.69 -34.24 -48.20
N GLU A 323 -28.56 -35.21 -49.11
CA GLU A 323 -27.47 -36.19 -49.11
C GLU A 323 -26.08 -35.53 -49.23
N SER A 324 -25.96 -34.53 -50.12
CA SER A 324 -24.73 -33.75 -50.25
C SER A 324 -24.39 -33.01 -48.96
N SER A 325 -25.37 -32.33 -48.35
CA SER A 325 -25.20 -31.63 -47.07
C SER A 325 -24.82 -32.58 -45.93
N MET A 326 -25.42 -33.77 -45.90
CA MET A 326 -25.13 -34.77 -44.88
C MET A 326 -23.71 -35.33 -45.02
N THR A 327 -23.24 -35.52 -46.25
CA THR A 327 -21.87 -35.96 -46.54
C THR A 327 -20.84 -34.93 -46.09
N GLU A 328 -21.10 -33.64 -46.32
CA GLU A 328 -20.24 -32.55 -45.85
C GLU A 328 -20.16 -32.50 -44.32
N ARG A 329 -21.32 -32.60 -43.63
CA ARG A 329 -21.37 -32.67 -42.16
C ARG A 329 -20.59 -33.86 -41.62
N LEU A 330 -20.65 -35.01 -42.28
CA LEU A 330 -19.92 -36.21 -41.86
C LEU A 330 -18.40 -36.00 -41.94
N ASN A 331 -17.93 -35.27 -42.95
CA ASN A 331 -16.51 -34.91 -43.10
C ASN A 331 -16.05 -33.95 -42.00
N VAL A 332 -16.87 -32.95 -41.64
CA VAL A 332 -16.59 -32.04 -40.52
C VAL A 332 -16.45 -32.82 -39.21
N VAL A 333 -17.41 -33.69 -38.89
CA VAL A 333 -17.38 -34.53 -37.69
C VAL A 333 -16.13 -35.42 -37.65
N ASN A 334 -15.72 -35.99 -38.79
CA ASN A 334 -14.50 -36.79 -38.87
C ASN A 334 -13.22 -35.97 -38.62
N ASN A 335 -13.17 -34.73 -39.09
CA ASN A 335 -12.05 -33.83 -38.83
C ASN A 335 -11.99 -33.40 -37.36
N GLU A 336 -13.12 -33.05 -36.76
CA GLU A 336 -13.21 -32.71 -35.33
C GLU A 336 -12.77 -33.90 -34.45
N LYS A 337 -13.17 -35.13 -34.80
CA LYS A 337 -12.73 -36.34 -34.11
C LYS A 337 -11.21 -36.53 -34.19
N LYS A 338 -10.58 -36.20 -35.31
CA LYS A 338 -9.11 -36.23 -35.46
C LYS A 338 -8.44 -35.18 -34.57
N GLU A 339 -8.94 -33.95 -34.55
CA GLU A 339 -8.40 -32.88 -33.69
C GLU A 339 -8.56 -33.19 -32.20
N LEU A 340 -9.71 -33.74 -31.80
CA LEU A 340 -9.95 -34.22 -30.43
C LEU A 340 -8.92 -35.30 -30.02
N SER A 341 -8.58 -36.21 -30.94
CA SER A 341 -7.54 -37.24 -30.71
C SER A 341 -6.14 -36.64 -30.52
N LYS A 342 -5.81 -35.54 -31.22
CA LYS A 342 -4.54 -34.82 -31.08
C LYS A 342 -4.49 -34.08 -29.74
N MET A 343 -5.57 -33.40 -29.37
CA MET A 343 -5.67 -32.68 -28.10
C MET A 343 -5.59 -33.63 -26.90
N LYS A 344 -6.22 -34.81 -26.97
CA LYS A 344 -6.12 -35.85 -25.93
C LYS A 344 -4.68 -36.33 -25.72
N ARG A 345 -3.90 -36.45 -26.81
CA ARG A 345 -2.46 -36.79 -26.74
C ARG A 345 -1.64 -35.66 -26.11
N LYS A 346 -1.88 -34.41 -26.49
CA LYS A 346 -1.22 -33.23 -25.87
C LYS A 346 -1.52 -33.14 -24.37
N LEU A 347 -2.78 -33.35 -23.97
CA LEU A 347 -3.19 -33.34 -22.57
C LEU A 347 -2.45 -34.43 -21.77
N LYS A 348 -2.33 -35.64 -22.31
CA LYS A 348 -1.58 -36.74 -21.67
C LYS A 348 -0.10 -36.39 -21.47
N SER A 349 0.53 -35.78 -22.49
CA SER A 349 1.92 -35.32 -22.40
C SER A 349 2.11 -34.17 -21.40
N CYS A 350 1.15 -33.25 -21.29
CA CYS A 350 1.20 -32.19 -20.29
C CYS A 350 1.04 -32.74 -18.87
N SER A 351 0.13 -33.71 -18.69
CA SER A 351 -0.09 -34.36 -17.40
C SER A 351 1.14 -35.09 -16.89
N SER A 352 1.92 -35.76 -17.75
CA SER A 352 3.18 -36.38 -17.33
C SER A 352 4.22 -35.35 -16.90
N LYS A 353 4.37 -34.24 -17.66
CA LYS A 353 5.29 -33.15 -17.28
C LYS A 353 4.93 -32.52 -15.93
N CYS A 354 3.66 -32.35 -15.62
CA CYS A 354 3.24 -31.85 -14.30
C CYS A 354 3.68 -32.78 -13.17
N LYS A 355 3.55 -34.10 -13.35
CA LYS A 355 4.01 -35.08 -12.35
C LYS A 355 5.53 -35.05 -12.16
N ASP A 356 6.28 -34.86 -13.24
CA ASP A 356 7.74 -34.74 -13.16
C ASP A 356 8.15 -33.48 -12.37
N LEU A 357 7.49 -32.34 -12.63
CA LEU A 357 7.72 -31.10 -11.89
C LEU A 357 7.31 -31.20 -10.41
N GLU A 358 6.22 -31.90 -10.09
CA GLU A 358 5.83 -32.17 -8.69
C GLU A 358 6.91 -32.98 -7.95
N MET A 359 7.51 -33.97 -8.60
CA MET A 359 8.63 -34.73 -8.03
C MET A 359 9.88 -33.86 -7.83
N GLU A 360 10.23 -33.00 -8.78
CA GLU A 360 11.36 -32.07 -8.62
C GLU A 360 11.12 -31.08 -7.47
N LEU A 361 9.91 -30.54 -7.36
CA LEU A 361 9.54 -29.63 -6.28
C LEU A 361 9.63 -30.30 -4.91
N SER A 362 9.22 -31.57 -4.81
CA SER A 362 9.38 -32.38 -3.59
C SER A 362 10.85 -32.57 -3.21
N LYS A 363 11.73 -32.86 -4.18
CA LYS A 363 13.19 -32.97 -3.95
C LYS A 363 13.79 -31.66 -3.43
N VAL A 364 13.43 -30.53 -4.03
CA VAL A 364 13.91 -29.21 -3.59
C VAL A 364 13.42 -28.88 -2.18
N TYR A 365 12.17 -29.20 -1.86
CA TYR A 365 11.61 -28.98 -0.52
C TYR A 365 12.38 -29.75 0.56
N ASN A 366 12.72 -31.01 0.30
CA ASN A 366 13.52 -31.81 1.21
C ASN A 366 14.93 -31.24 1.41
N ASN A 367 15.58 -30.77 0.34
CA ASN A 367 16.89 -30.12 0.42
C ASN A 367 16.86 -28.82 1.24
N VAL A 368 15.83 -27.99 1.06
CA VAL A 368 15.66 -26.76 1.85
C VAL A 368 15.49 -27.09 3.33
N THR A 369 14.73 -28.13 3.66
CA THR A 369 14.50 -28.56 5.04
C THR A 369 15.80 -29.05 5.69
N ASP A 370 16.62 -29.85 4.99
CA ASP A 370 17.93 -30.30 5.46
C ASP A 370 18.89 -29.11 5.70
N LEU A 371 18.93 -28.15 4.77
CA LEU A 371 19.73 -26.93 4.92
C LEU A 371 19.28 -26.07 6.11
N GLN A 372 17.98 -25.98 6.37
CA GLN A 372 17.45 -25.27 7.54
C GLN A 372 17.90 -25.93 8.86
N LEU A 373 17.87 -27.27 8.93
CA LEU A 373 18.39 -28.01 10.08
C LEU A 373 19.89 -27.79 10.27
N LYS A 374 20.69 -27.81 9.19
CA LYS A 374 22.13 -27.49 9.23
C LYS A 374 22.38 -26.08 9.76
N VAL A 375 21.64 -25.08 9.31
CA VAL A 375 21.76 -23.70 9.81
C VAL A 375 21.42 -23.61 11.30
N LEU A 376 20.37 -24.28 11.77
CA LEU A 376 20.01 -24.28 13.18
C LEU A 376 21.11 -24.92 14.05
N ASN A 377 21.70 -26.02 13.59
CA ASN A 377 22.82 -26.67 14.27
C ASN A 377 24.06 -25.77 14.30
N LEU A 378 24.39 -25.09 13.20
CA LEU A 378 25.49 -24.12 13.16
C LEU A 378 25.26 -22.92 14.08
N LYS A 379 24.02 -22.41 14.17
CA LYS A 379 23.66 -21.35 15.12
C LYS A 379 23.84 -21.78 16.57
N LYS A 380 23.43 -23.01 16.91
CA LYS A 380 23.66 -23.60 18.24
C LYS A 380 25.16 -23.70 18.53
N LYS A 381 25.95 -24.22 17.59
CA LYS A 381 27.42 -24.30 17.71
C LYS A 381 28.06 -22.92 17.91
N ARG A 382 27.65 -21.90 17.15
CA ARG A 382 28.12 -20.51 17.32
C ARG A 382 27.81 -19.96 18.71
N LYS A 383 26.63 -20.27 19.27
CA LYS A 383 26.24 -19.83 20.61
C LYS A 383 27.10 -20.48 21.69
N ILE A 384 27.46 -21.76 21.53
CA ILE A 384 28.36 -22.47 22.45
C ILE A 384 29.77 -21.87 22.36
N LEU A 385 30.33 -21.76 21.16
CA LEU A 385 31.65 -21.15 20.94
C LEU A 385 31.73 -19.70 21.44
N GLY A 386 30.65 -18.92 21.28
CA GLY A 386 30.60 -17.55 21.79
C GLY A 386 30.59 -17.48 23.33
N LYS A 387 30.04 -18.48 24.02
CA LYS A 387 30.15 -18.58 25.48
C LYS A 387 31.57 -18.96 25.88
N GLU A 388 32.13 -20.00 25.26
CA GLU A 388 33.51 -20.44 25.51
C GLU A 388 34.51 -19.31 25.29
N LEU A 389 34.36 -18.52 24.21
CA LEU A 389 35.20 -17.36 23.94
C LEU A 389 35.06 -16.27 25.01
N ASN A 390 33.85 -16.02 25.51
CA ASN A 390 33.63 -15.03 26.56
C ASN A 390 34.20 -15.50 27.90
N ASP A 391 34.09 -16.79 28.20
CA ASP A 391 34.65 -17.38 29.42
C ASP A 391 36.19 -17.31 29.37
N VAL A 392 36.80 -17.65 28.23
CA VAL A 392 38.24 -17.46 27.99
C VAL A 392 38.63 -15.99 28.07
N LYS A 393 37.85 -15.06 27.49
CA LYS A 393 38.12 -13.62 27.62
C LYS A 393 38.10 -13.16 29.08
N LYS A 394 37.14 -13.62 29.88
CA LYS A 394 37.07 -13.30 31.31
C LYS A 394 38.26 -13.85 32.07
N GLU A 395 38.65 -15.09 31.79
CA GLU A 395 39.84 -15.71 32.36
C GLU A 395 41.11 -14.93 31.97
N ASN A 396 41.23 -14.54 30.70
CA ASN A 396 42.39 -13.78 30.23
C ASN A 396 42.42 -12.34 30.79
N CYS A 397 41.27 -11.66 30.91
CA CYS A 397 41.18 -10.36 31.58
C CYS A 397 41.48 -10.43 33.08
N SER A 398 41.24 -11.57 33.73
CA SER A 398 41.63 -11.76 35.14
C SER A 398 43.12 -12.12 35.30
N LEU A 399 43.76 -12.66 34.25
CA LEU A 399 45.20 -12.94 34.22
C LEU A 399 46.05 -11.74 33.75
N LEU A 400 45.49 -10.86 32.91
CA LEU A 400 46.13 -9.64 32.41
C LEU A 400 45.47 -8.43 33.05
N ASN A 401 46.06 -7.90 34.14
CA ASN A 401 45.73 -6.60 34.76
C ASN A 401 46.08 -5.40 33.83
N VAL A 402 45.86 -5.53 32.51
CA VAL A 402 46.17 -4.51 31.51
C VAL A 402 44.88 -4.20 30.75
N GLN A 403 44.29 -3.06 31.07
CA GLN A 403 43.15 -2.48 30.37
C GLN A 403 43.57 -2.08 28.94
N GLU A 404 43.28 -2.91 27.95
CA GLU A 404 43.16 -2.42 26.57
C GLU A 404 41.73 -1.92 26.36
N SER A 405 41.56 -0.59 26.39
CA SER A 405 40.33 0.09 26.04
C SER A 405 40.16 0.11 24.51
N LYS A 406 39.34 -0.80 23.99
CA LYS A 406 38.64 -0.58 22.71
C LYS A 406 37.19 -0.26 23.01
N CYS A 407 36.89 1.04 23.13
CA CYS A 407 35.53 1.57 23.14
C CYS A 407 35.05 1.74 21.70
N ASP A 408 34.39 0.73 21.14
CA ASP A 408 33.45 0.95 20.04
C ASP A 408 32.12 1.39 20.67
N ILE A 409 31.85 2.71 20.73
CA ILE A 409 30.58 3.25 21.21
C ILE A 409 29.74 3.70 20.02
N ASP A 410 28.53 3.13 19.94
CA ASP A 410 27.51 3.46 18.95
C ASP A 410 26.65 4.61 19.50
N VAL A 411 27.03 5.86 19.20
CA VAL A 411 26.33 7.07 19.67
C VAL A 411 25.01 7.21 18.90
N CYS A 412 23.92 6.70 19.49
CA CYS A 412 22.59 6.73 18.88
C CYS A 412 21.86 8.03 19.25
N LEU A 413 22.06 9.10 18.47
CA LEU A 413 21.31 10.35 18.61
C LEU A 413 19.81 10.11 18.38
N LYS A 414 18.94 10.76 19.17
CA LYS A 414 17.48 10.63 19.06
C LYS A 414 17.02 11.03 17.66
N ARG A 415 16.70 10.04 16.82
CA ARG A 415 16.29 10.23 15.43
C ARG A 415 14.86 10.76 15.36
N ASP A 416 14.70 11.95 14.79
CA ASP A 416 13.39 12.41 14.32
C ASP A 416 12.88 11.58 13.15
N LYS A 417 11.55 11.48 13.00
CA LYS A 417 10.89 10.62 11.99
C LYS A 417 11.20 10.97 10.52
N ASN A 418 11.85 12.10 10.27
CA ASN A 418 12.25 12.58 8.94
C ASN A 418 13.78 12.74 8.80
N ALA A 419 14.55 12.13 9.69
CA ALA A 419 15.99 12.31 9.69
C ALA A 419 16.65 11.49 8.56
N TYR A 420 17.61 12.08 7.86
CA TYR A 420 18.41 11.39 6.85
C TYR A 420 19.12 10.16 7.44
N THR A 421 19.54 9.21 6.61
CA THR A 421 20.33 8.05 7.09
C THR A 421 21.73 8.49 7.54
N ASP A 422 22.39 7.67 8.35
CA ASP A 422 23.75 7.97 8.83
C ASP A 422 24.77 8.02 7.68
N ASP A 423 24.55 7.24 6.61
CA ASP A 423 25.36 7.32 5.38
C ASP A 423 25.27 8.71 4.73
N VAL A 424 24.06 9.30 4.69
CA VAL A 424 23.87 10.65 4.16
C VAL A 424 24.54 11.67 5.07
N ARG A 425 24.37 11.56 6.39
CA ARG A 425 25.06 12.45 7.35
C ARG A 425 26.57 12.40 7.19
N LYS A 426 27.14 11.18 7.15
CA LYS A 426 28.57 10.97 6.96
C LYS A 426 29.04 11.56 5.63
N THR A 427 28.27 11.38 4.56
CA THR A 427 28.57 12.00 3.26
C THR A 427 28.57 13.52 3.34
N VAL A 428 27.59 14.12 4.02
CA VAL A 428 27.52 15.57 4.23
C VAL A 428 28.73 16.09 5.02
N LEU A 429 29.16 15.37 6.07
CA LEU A 429 30.34 15.72 6.86
C LEU A 429 31.62 15.62 6.03
N LEU A 430 31.82 14.53 5.29
CA LEU A 430 33.00 14.36 4.42
C LEU A 430 33.07 15.42 3.31
N LEU A 431 31.93 15.74 2.70
CA LEU A 431 31.87 16.78 1.67
C LEU A 431 32.28 18.16 2.22
N GLN A 432 31.84 18.50 3.43
CA GLN A 432 32.18 19.79 4.04
C GLN A 432 33.61 19.82 4.59
N ALA A 433 34.02 18.78 5.33
CA ALA A 433 35.29 18.75 6.05
C ALA A 433 36.48 18.40 5.14
N GLU A 434 36.36 17.38 4.29
CA GLU A 434 37.47 16.89 3.46
C GLU A 434 37.45 17.51 2.06
N ALA A 435 36.28 17.62 1.44
CA ALA A 435 36.16 18.14 0.08
C ALA A 435 35.97 19.67 0.01
N GLY A 436 35.86 20.36 1.16
CA GLY A 436 35.69 21.82 1.22
C GLY A 436 34.43 22.34 0.55
N VAL A 437 33.39 21.51 0.43
CA VAL A 437 32.13 21.88 -0.22
C VAL A 437 31.31 22.72 0.76
N ALA A 438 30.99 23.96 0.39
CA ALA A 438 30.10 24.80 1.19
C ALA A 438 28.74 24.13 1.42
N ALA A 439 28.16 24.28 2.63
CA ALA A 439 26.86 23.71 3.00
C ALA A 439 25.73 24.01 1.98
N SER A 440 25.77 25.18 1.35
CA SER A 440 24.81 25.60 0.32
C SER A 440 24.89 24.82 -0.99
N ASN A 441 26.01 24.13 -1.23
CA ASN A 441 26.28 23.36 -2.43
C ASN A 441 26.29 21.85 -2.19
N VAL A 442 26.23 21.36 -0.95
CA VAL A 442 26.25 19.93 -0.62
C VAL A 442 25.20 19.13 -1.40
N GLY A 443 23.93 19.55 -1.33
CA GLY A 443 22.86 18.89 -2.09
C GLY A 443 23.08 18.92 -3.61
N LYS A 444 23.63 20.01 -4.16
CA LYS A 444 23.94 20.11 -5.60
C LYS A 444 25.06 19.16 -6.00
N VAL A 445 26.12 19.05 -5.20
CA VAL A 445 27.23 18.13 -5.46
C VAL A 445 26.73 16.69 -5.44
N MET A 446 25.90 16.32 -4.46
CA MET A 446 25.28 14.99 -4.41
C MET A 446 24.44 14.69 -5.66
N ASP A 447 23.63 15.66 -6.12
CA ASP A 447 22.81 15.50 -7.34
C ASP A 447 23.66 15.34 -8.61
N ILE A 448 24.70 16.16 -8.74
CA ILE A 448 25.64 16.13 -9.89
C ILE A 448 26.37 14.79 -9.93
N VAL A 449 26.91 14.33 -8.79
CA VAL A 449 27.63 13.05 -8.70
C VAL A 449 26.69 11.89 -9.02
N SER A 450 25.50 11.88 -8.41
CA SER A 450 24.49 10.84 -8.64
C SER A 450 24.06 10.76 -10.11
N THR A 451 23.79 11.91 -10.73
CA THR A 451 23.30 11.98 -12.09
C THR A 451 24.37 11.61 -13.11
N ASN A 452 25.60 12.09 -12.93
CA ASN A 452 26.65 11.93 -13.94
C ASN A 452 27.44 10.62 -13.80
N ILE A 453 27.65 10.13 -12.56
CA ILE A 453 28.44 8.90 -12.32
C ILE A 453 27.53 7.67 -12.29
N PHE A 454 26.38 7.78 -11.62
CA PHE A 454 25.51 6.63 -11.36
C PHE A 454 24.27 6.60 -12.25
N HIS A 455 24.09 7.60 -13.12
CA HIS A 455 22.90 7.76 -13.96
C HIS A 455 21.60 7.70 -13.15
N PHE A 456 21.64 8.16 -11.90
CA PHE A 456 20.52 8.13 -10.96
C PHE A 456 20.14 9.55 -10.58
N LYS A 457 18.84 9.87 -10.65
CA LYS A 457 18.30 11.16 -10.22
C LYS A 457 17.45 10.97 -8.98
N PHE A 458 17.79 11.70 -7.92
CA PHE A 458 17.05 11.62 -6.66
C PHE A 458 15.60 12.07 -6.84
N GLN A 459 14.66 11.26 -6.34
CA GLN A 459 13.23 11.60 -6.28
C GLN A 459 12.83 12.28 -4.97
N GLU A 460 13.60 12.01 -3.90
CA GLU A 460 13.45 12.61 -2.58
C GLU A 460 14.26 13.90 -2.44
N SER A 461 13.94 14.71 -1.43
CA SER A 461 14.67 15.95 -1.17
C SER A 461 16.09 15.64 -0.70
N LEU A 462 17.09 16.10 -1.46
CA LEU A 462 18.48 16.17 -1.02
C LEU A 462 18.64 17.12 0.17
N PRO A 463 19.71 16.99 0.98
CA PRO A 463 19.95 17.88 2.11
C PRO A 463 19.92 19.35 1.68
N SER A 464 19.04 20.12 2.33
CA SER A 464 19.02 21.57 2.17
C SER A 464 20.24 22.20 2.83
N THR A 465 20.51 23.48 2.57
CA THR A 465 21.60 24.22 3.24
C THR A 465 21.46 24.16 4.77
N GLN A 466 20.25 24.39 5.30
CA GLN A 466 20.01 24.33 6.74
C GLN A 466 20.22 22.91 7.27
N THR A 467 19.79 21.90 6.52
CA THR A 467 20.02 20.50 6.91
C THR A 467 21.52 20.18 6.97
N ALA A 468 22.29 20.62 5.98
CA ALA A 468 23.73 20.40 5.95
C ALA A 468 24.46 21.10 7.10
N LEU A 469 24.01 22.30 7.49
CA LEU A 469 24.50 23.01 8.68
C LEU A 469 24.16 22.24 9.95
N ASN A 470 22.90 21.83 10.13
CA ASN A 470 22.49 21.07 11.32
C ASN A 470 23.28 19.75 11.47
N ILE A 471 23.59 19.07 10.36
CA ILE A 471 24.44 17.87 10.37
C ILE A 471 25.89 18.22 10.75
N CYS A 472 26.39 19.37 10.31
CA CYS A 472 27.72 19.84 10.72
C CYS A 472 27.76 20.16 12.22
N ASP A 473 26.72 20.81 12.76
CA ASP A 473 26.58 21.09 14.18
C ASP A 473 26.51 19.79 15.00
N GLU A 474 25.78 18.78 14.50
CA GLU A 474 25.77 17.42 15.05
C GLU A 474 27.19 16.83 15.11
N GLY A 475 27.95 16.95 14.01
CA GLY A 475 29.35 16.53 13.96
C GLY A 475 30.25 17.24 14.97
N PHE A 476 30.02 18.54 15.20
CA PHE A 476 30.76 19.32 16.20
C PHE A 476 30.48 18.82 17.63
N VAL A 477 29.22 18.55 17.96
CA VAL A 477 28.86 17.96 19.27
C VAL A 477 29.50 16.59 19.46
N LEU A 478 29.48 15.73 18.44
CA LEU A 478 30.13 14.42 18.48
C LEU A 478 31.65 14.55 18.67
N SER A 479 32.29 15.51 18.00
CA SER A 479 33.71 15.81 18.19
C SER A 479 34.03 16.24 19.62
N ASN A 480 33.19 17.06 20.24
CA ASN A 480 33.35 17.47 21.63
C ASN A 480 33.20 16.29 22.60
N ILE A 481 32.22 15.41 22.37
CA ILE A 481 32.04 14.18 23.15
C ILE A 481 33.28 13.31 23.05
N GLN A 482 33.77 13.01 21.84
CA GLN A 482 34.97 12.20 21.63
C GLN A 482 36.21 12.81 22.28
N SER A 483 36.38 14.13 22.13
CA SER A 483 37.49 14.85 22.76
C SER A 483 37.41 14.77 24.28
N THR A 484 36.20 14.87 24.85
CA THR A 484 35.97 14.76 26.30
C THR A 484 36.33 13.35 26.80
N GLU A 485 35.87 12.30 26.12
CA GLU A 485 36.22 10.92 26.44
C GLU A 485 37.73 10.68 26.40
N ALA A 486 38.39 11.17 25.33
CA ALA A 486 39.83 11.05 25.18
C ALA A 486 40.56 11.71 26.36
N VAL A 487 40.13 12.90 26.80
CA VAL A 487 40.71 13.57 27.97
C VAL A 487 40.51 12.77 29.26
N LEU A 488 39.31 12.25 29.50
CA LEU A 488 39.00 11.49 30.71
C LEU A 488 39.79 10.18 30.79
N CYS A 489 39.96 9.49 29.66
CA CYS A 489 40.72 8.26 29.54
C CYS A 489 42.24 8.48 29.59
N SER A 490 42.72 9.68 29.30
CA SER A 490 44.15 10.01 29.30
C SER A 490 44.67 10.31 30.70
N SER A 491 45.95 10.02 30.91
CA SER A 491 46.64 10.37 32.16
C SER A 491 47.19 11.79 32.11
N ASN A 492 47.65 12.23 30.95
CA ASN A 492 48.19 13.56 30.71
C ASN A 492 47.60 14.13 29.42
N VAL A 493 47.12 15.37 29.51
CA VAL A 493 46.60 16.11 28.36
C VAL A 493 47.26 17.48 28.29
N THR A 494 47.71 17.85 27.10
CA THR A 494 48.19 19.20 26.80
C THR A 494 47.13 19.93 26.00
N LEU A 495 46.74 21.12 26.45
CA LEU A 495 45.88 22.01 25.67
C LEU A 495 46.76 23.05 24.98
N HIS A 496 46.65 23.13 23.66
CA HIS A 496 47.30 24.13 22.83
C HIS A 496 46.27 25.20 22.47
N SER A 497 46.66 26.46 22.60
CA SER A 497 45.92 27.61 22.08
C SER A 497 46.78 28.34 21.05
N ASP A 498 46.20 28.67 19.90
CA ASP A 498 46.89 29.41 18.83
C ASP A 498 46.02 30.59 18.37
N GLY A 499 46.53 31.80 18.49
CA GLY A 499 45.86 33.04 18.11
C GLY A 499 46.28 33.51 16.74
N THR A 500 45.31 33.88 15.89
CA THR A 500 45.56 34.44 14.57
C THR A 500 44.61 35.60 14.27
N SER A 501 45.06 36.52 13.44
CA SER A 501 44.26 37.66 12.96
C SER A 501 43.93 37.49 11.49
N ARG A 502 42.63 37.41 11.16
CA ARG A 502 42.13 37.30 9.79
C ARG A 502 41.03 38.32 9.54
N ASP A 503 41.14 39.11 8.47
CA ASP A 503 40.16 40.13 8.09
C ASP A 503 39.82 41.11 9.25
N GLN A 504 40.86 41.53 9.99
CA GLN A 504 40.76 42.38 11.19
C GLN A 504 39.98 41.77 12.36
N LYS A 505 39.70 40.46 12.33
CA LYS A 505 39.12 39.71 13.45
C LYS A 505 40.20 38.82 14.05
N LYS A 506 40.36 38.90 15.37
CA LYS A 506 41.22 37.98 16.12
C LYS A 506 40.44 36.71 16.41
N ILE A 507 41.09 35.57 16.24
CA ILE A 507 40.50 34.25 16.38
C ILE A 507 41.50 33.37 17.12
N VAL A 508 41.05 32.65 18.12
CA VAL A 508 41.86 31.70 18.88
C VAL A 508 41.36 30.29 18.58
N GLY A 509 42.27 29.42 18.15
CA GLY A 509 42.02 28.00 17.96
C GLY A 509 42.50 27.20 19.17
N HIS A 510 41.78 26.13 19.50
CA HIS A 510 42.13 25.22 20.60
C HIS A 510 42.33 23.81 20.08
N GLN A 511 43.40 23.16 20.52
CA GLN A 511 43.72 21.77 20.17
C GLN A 511 44.20 21.03 21.41
N LEU A 512 43.67 19.83 21.65
CA LEU A 512 44.15 18.93 22.68
C LEU A 512 45.11 17.90 22.09
N THR A 513 46.17 17.60 22.83
CA THR A 513 47.04 16.46 22.56
C THR A 513 47.01 15.56 23.79
N VAL A 514 46.55 14.32 23.59
CA VAL A 514 46.49 13.29 24.63
C VAL A 514 47.79 12.48 24.69
N ASP A 515 47.97 11.68 25.74
CA ASP A 515 49.17 10.87 25.96
C ASP A 515 49.44 9.82 24.88
N SER A 516 48.41 9.39 24.14
CA SER A 516 48.55 8.54 22.95
C SER A 516 49.21 9.26 21.76
N GLY A 517 49.36 10.59 21.81
CA GLY A 517 49.84 11.43 20.72
C GLY A 517 48.76 11.86 19.72
N GLU A 518 47.50 11.44 19.92
CA GLU A 518 46.38 11.89 19.12
C GLU A 518 46.05 13.36 19.39
N ASN A 519 45.55 14.03 18.35
CA ASN A 519 45.23 15.45 18.37
C ASN A 519 43.74 15.65 18.12
N TYR A 520 43.09 16.44 18.97
CA TYR A 520 41.67 16.75 18.90
C TYR A 520 41.49 18.25 18.75
N PHE A 521 40.86 18.68 17.66
CA PHE A 521 40.60 20.08 17.40
C PHE A 521 39.27 20.51 18.05
N LEU A 522 39.32 21.54 18.89
CA LEU A 522 38.17 22.01 19.68
C LEU A 522 37.44 23.20 19.06
N GLY A 523 37.90 23.68 17.91
CA GLY A 523 37.27 24.79 17.20
C GLY A 523 38.07 26.08 17.27
N PHE A 524 37.45 27.13 16.72
CA PHE A 524 37.96 28.49 16.68
C PHE A 524 36.95 29.42 17.35
N GLN A 525 37.41 30.32 18.22
CA GLN A 525 36.58 31.35 18.84
C GLN A 525 37.08 32.74 18.48
N PRO A 526 36.19 33.64 18.01
CA PRO A 526 36.55 35.03 17.79
C PRO A 526 36.77 35.75 19.13
N VAL A 527 37.81 36.58 19.21
CA VAL A 527 38.15 37.34 20.41
C VAL A 527 38.34 38.82 20.08
N ALA A 528 38.09 39.69 21.05
CA ALA A 528 38.31 41.14 20.89
C ALA A 528 39.80 41.51 20.99
N SER A 529 40.51 40.87 21.91
CA SER A 529 41.94 41.02 22.19
C SER A 529 42.57 39.66 22.49
N GLU A 530 43.90 39.58 22.35
CA GLU A 530 44.69 38.40 22.71
C GLU A 530 45.47 38.69 24.00
N ASP A 531 44.80 39.34 24.97
CA ASP A 531 45.36 39.49 26.31
C ASP A 531 45.15 38.20 27.13
N SER A 532 45.94 38.05 28.19
CA SER A 532 45.94 36.84 29.00
C SER A 532 44.57 36.53 29.61
N ASP A 533 43.81 37.55 30.00
CA ASP A 533 42.49 37.38 30.60
C ASP A 533 41.49 36.81 29.57
N THR A 534 41.47 37.38 28.36
CA THR A 534 40.60 36.91 27.27
C THR A 534 40.95 35.48 26.86
N LEU A 535 42.25 35.14 26.77
CA LEU A 535 42.67 33.78 26.41
C LEU A 535 42.27 32.73 27.46
N VAL A 536 42.34 33.07 28.75
CA VAL A 536 41.89 32.19 29.83
C VAL A 536 40.37 32.02 29.78
N GLU A 537 39.61 33.10 29.62
CA GLU A 537 38.15 33.07 29.53
C GLU A 537 37.66 32.17 28.39
N VAL A 538 38.19 32.38 27.19
CA VAL A 538 37.88 31.61 25.98
C VAL A 538 38.25 30.13 26.15
N THR A 539 39.39 29.85 26.78
CA THR A 539 39.81 28.48 27.09
C THR A 539 38.85 27.79 28.06
N VAL A 540 38.42 28.49 29.11
CA VAL A 540 37.44 27.97 30.07
C VAL A 540 36.10 27.69 29.37
N ASP A 541 35.67 28.56 28.47
CA ASP A 541 34.41 28.41 27.74
C ASP A 541 34.44 27.23 26.76
N VAL A 542 35.57 26.97 26.10
CA VAL A 542 35.77 25.75 25.29
C VAL A 542 35.64 24.49 26.16
N LEU A 543 36.28 24.45 27.33
CA LEU A 543 36.20 23.30 28.24
C LEU A 543 34.80 23.14 28.85
N LYS A 544 34.08 24.22 29.13
CA LYS A 544 32.66 24.18 29.53
C LYS A 544 31.80 23.57 28.42
N THR A 545 32.01 23.99 27.17
CA THR A 545 31.26 23.46 26.01
C THR A 545 31.46 21.95 25.86
N MET A 546 32.70 21.48 26.05
CA MET A 546 33.02 20.05 26.11
C MET A 546 32.26 19.34 27.23
N ALA A 547 32.34 19.87 28.46
CA ALA A 547 31.64 19.29 29.61
C ALA A 547 30.12 19.24 29.38
N GLU A 548 29.51 20.33 28.91
CA GLU A 548 28.08 20.43 28.61
C GLU A 548 27.61 19.42 27.58
N SER A 549 28.41 19.19 26.54
CA SER A 549 28.13 18.21 25.49
C SER A 549 28.10 16.76 26.00
N TYR A 550 28.72 16.49 27.16
CA TYR A 550 28.91 15.14 27.71
C TYR A 550 28.03 14.83 28.95
N ILE A 551 27.29 15.81 29.47
CA ILE A 551 26.46 15.67 30.70
C ILE A 551 25.48 14.50 30.59
N ASP A 552 24.75 14.42 29.47
CA ASP A 552 23.71 13.41 29.23
C ASP A 552 24.27 11.98 29.19
N ILE A 553 25.58 11.83 28.97
CA ILE A 553 26.28 10.55 28.92
C ILE A 553 26.81 10.19 30.31
N ALA A 554 27.45 11.15 31.00
CA ALA A 554 28.12 10.89 32.27
C ALA A 554 27.18 10.77 33.48
N ASN A 555 25.96 11.34 33.43
CA ASN A 555 25.10 11.54 34.61
C ASN A 555 25.80 12.32 35.74
N VAL A 556 26.70 13.24 35.38
CA VAL A 556 27.47 14.09 36.31
C VAL A 556 27.13 15.55 36.05
N THR A 557 27.17 16.40 37.09
CA THR A 557 26.97 17.85 36.95
C THR A 557 28.08 18.48 36.10
N PRO A 558 27.79 19.48 35.25
CA PRO A 558 28.79 20.16 34.42
C PRO A 558 30.02 20.63 35.20
N ASP A 559 29.83 21.23 36.38
CA ASP A 559 30.93 21.74 37.21
C ASP A 559 31.89 20.65 37.69
N THR A 560 31.38 19.46 37.99
CA THR A 560 32.20 18.33 38.44
C THR A 560 33.02 17.80 37.27
N LEU A 561 32.40 17.67 36.10
CA LEU A 561 33.08 17.23 34.89
C LEU A 561 34.13 18.26 34.44
N LEU A 562 33.81 19.56 34.51
CA LEU A 562 34.73 20.63 34.19
C LEU A 562 35.96 20.61 35.12
N LYS A 563 35.77 20.41 36.42
CA LYS A 563 36.90 20.24 37.38
C LYS A 563 37.75 19.03 37.04
N GLU A 564 37.13 17.94 36.63
CA GLU A 564 37.85 16.74 36.20
C GLU A 564 38.66 17.00 34.94
N LEU A 565 38.09 17.66 33.92
CA LEU A 565 38.82 18.08 32.72
C LEU A 565 40.02 18.97 33.07
N PHE A 566 39.84 19.98 33.93
CA PHE A 566 40.96 20.81 34.41
C PHE A 566 42.05 20.00 35.13
N SER A 567 41.68 18.99 35.91
CA SER A 567 42.64 18.16 36.63
C SER A 567 43.52 17.29 35.72
N LYS A 568 43.07 17.02 34.49
CA LYS A 568 43.80 16.26 33.47
C LYS A 568 44.77 17.10 32.65
N LEU A 569 44.59 18.43 32.65
CA LEU A 569 45.44 19.35 31.92
C LEU A 569 46.76 19.53 32.66
N THR A 570 47.86 19.12 32.03
CA THR A 570 49.22 19.25 32.61
C THR A 570 49.86 20.59 32.26
N ARG A 571 49.45 21.21 31.15
CA ARG A 571 49.88 22.52 30.69
C ARG A 571 48.74 23.23 29.98
N LEU A 572 48.60 24.53 30.29
CA LEU A 572 47.77 25.51 29.58
C LEU A 572 48.66 26.41 28.73
#